data_AF-A0A6N8B9Q3-F1
#
_entry.id   AF-A0A6N8B9Q3-F1
#
_cell.length_a   1.000
_cell.length_b   1.000
_cell.length_c   1.000
_cell.angle_alpha   90.00
_cell.angle_beta   90.00
_cell.angle_gamma   90.00
#
_symmetry.space_group_name_H-M   'P 1'
#
loop_
_entity.id
_entity.type
_entity.pdbx_description
1 polymer ?
#
loop_
_entity_poly.entity_id
_entity_poly.type
_entity_poly.pdbx_seq_one_letter_code
_entity_poly.pdbx_strand_id
1 'polypeptide(L)'
;MGVVSVAKAASNYINNKIEVKKEWCKGCGICTALCDHNVLLLDNRGKVVVANPLSCVGCGKCESHCPDFAISVERSVTKRQEVGAKS
;
A
#
# COMPACT_ATOMS: atom_id res chain seq x y z
N MET A 1 13.29 26.04 29.72
CA MET A 1 13.64 26.19 28.29
C MET A 1 14.13 24.83 27.81
N GLY A 2 13.49 24.04 26.95
CA GLY A 2 12.15 24.06 26.38
C GLY A 2 11.57 22.65 26.47
N VAL A 3 10.27 22.59 26.70
CA VAL A 3 9.50 21.35 26.82
C VAL A 3 9.49 20.60 25.48
N VAL A 4 9.72 19.30 25.56
CA VAL A 4 9.62 18.28 24.49
C VAL A 4 8.49 18.59 23.51
N SER A 5 8.86 19.12 22.34
CA SER A 5 7.96 19.38 21.23
C SER A 5 8.15 18.31 20.17
N VAL A 6 7.51 17.16 20.38
CA VAL A 6 7.04 16.32 19.26
C VAL A 6 5.57 16.03 19.50
N ALA A 7 4.76 17.08 19.35
CA ALA A 7 3.37 16.91 19.04
C ALA A 7 3.28 16.26 17.65
N LYS A 8 2.53 15.16 17.55
CA LYS A 8 1.47 14.90 16.54
C LYS A 8 1.46 13.46 16.01
N ALA A 9 0.28 12.88 16.18
CA ALA A 9 -0.29 11.68 15.57
C ALA A 9 0.14 10.33 16.16
N ALA A 10 -0.81 9.70 16.86
CA ALA A 10 -0.97 8.26 16.87
C ALA A 10 -0.94 7.74 15.42
N SER A 11 0.23 7.32 14.93
CA SER A 11 0.33 6.78 13.59
C SER A 11 -0.23 5.37 13.62
N ASN A 12 -1.46 5.21 13.10
CA ASN A 12 -1.97 3.93 12.64
C ASN A 12 -0.83 3.14 11.99
N TYR A 13 -0.47 1.98 12.54
CA TYR A 13 0.37 1.03 11.81
C TYR A 13 -0.53 0.39 10.73
N ILE A 14 -0.53 0.99 9.55
CA ILE A 14 -1.19 0.40 8.39
C ILE A 14 -0.24 -0.66 7.83
N ASN A 15 -0.51 -1.93 8.14
CA ASN A 15 0.19 -3.04 7.50
C ASN A 15 -0.50 -3.29 6.14
N ASN A 16 0.05 -2.66 5.10
CA ASN A 16 -0.39 -2.84 3.71
C ASN A 16 0.41 -3.97 3.06
N LYS A 17 -0.26 -5.04 2.66
CA LYS A 17 0.34 -6.14 1.90
C LYS A 17 -0.09 -6.04 0.44
N ILE A 18 0.86 -6.16 -0.48
CA ILE A 18 0.61 -6.13 -1.92
C ILE A 18 0.97 -7.48 -2.51
N GLU A 19 0.05 -8.08 -3.25
CA GLU A 19 0.24 -9.36 -3.94
C GLU A 19 0.06 -9.18 -5.44
N VAL A 20 0.96 -9.77 -6.23
CA VAL A 20 0.96 -9.66 -7.69
C VAL A 20 0.92 -11.05 -8.31
N LYS A 21 -0.17 -11.35 -9.02
CA LYS A 21 -0.34 -12.57 -9.82
C LYS A 21 0.39 -12.42 -11.15
N LYS A 22 1.65 -12.86 -11.20
CA LYS A 22 2.53 -12.72 -12.38
C LYS A 22 1.98 -13.38 -13.65
N GLU A 23 1.21 -14.45 -13.49
CA GLU A 23 0.49 -15.15 -14.56
C GLU A 23 -0.54 -14.26 -15.27
N TRP A 24 -1.20 -13.36 -14.55
CA TRP A 24 -2.25 -12.50 -15.10
C TRP A 24 -1.70 -11.14 -15.54
N CYS A 25 -0.61 -10.68 -14.91
CA CYS A 25 0.04 -9.43 -15.26
C CYS A 25 0.49 -9.43 -16.72
N LYS A 26 -0.05 -8.53 -17.55
CA LYS A 26 0.39 -8.36 -18.96
C LYS A 26 1.58 -7.43 -19.13
N GLY A 27 1.99 -6.73 -18.08
CA GLY A 27 3.15 -5.83 -18.14
C GLY A 27 2.85 -4.43 -18.70
N CYS A 28 1.60 -3.97 -18.60
CA CYS A 28 1.17 -2.68 -19.13
C CYS A 28 1.79 -1.45 -18.43
N GLY A 29 2.39 -1.61 -17.25
CA GLY A 29 3.03 -0.51 -16.51
C GLY A 29 2.09 0.54 -15.89
N ILE A 30 0.76 0.38 -16.04
CA ILE A 30 -0.22 1.35 -15.49
C ILE A 30 -0.06 1.50 -13.97
N CYS A 31 0.09 0.39 -13.26
CA CYS A 31 0.23 0.41 -11.81
C CYS A 31 1.53 1.06 -11.33
N THR A 32 2.61 1.02 -12.11
CA THR A 32 3.88 1.67 -11.78
C THR A 32 3.77 3.18 -12.01
N ALA A 33 3.10 3.59 -13.09
CA ALA A 33 2.84 5.01 -13.39
C ALA A 33 1.91 5.69 -12.37
N LEU A 34 0.94 4.97 -11.81
CA LEU A 34 0.01 5.51 -10.81
C LEU A 34 0.56 5.48 -9.38
N CYS A 35 1.69 4.81 -9.15
CA CYS A 35 2.23 4.67 -7.80
C CYS A 35 3.15 5.84 -7.47
N ASP A 36 2.58 6.87 -6.84
CA ASP A 36 3.31 8.06 -6.37
C ASP A 36 4.47 7.72 -5.40
N HIS A 37 4.43 6.53 -4.79
CA HIS A 37 5.41 6.03 -3.82
C HIS A 37 6.41 5.01 -4.40
N ASN A 38 6.38 4.75 -5.71
CA ASN A 38 7.29 3.81 -6.39
C ASN A 38 7.38 2.42 -5.73
N VAL A 39 6.25 1.94 -5.20
CA VAL A 39 6.13 0.60 -4.56
C VAL A 39 6.27 -0.52 -5.58
N LEU A 40 5.79 -0.27 -6.79
CA LEU A 40 5.72 -1.23 -7.90
C LEU A 40 6.68 -0.81 -9.01
N LEU A 41 7.44 -1.76 -9.53
CA LEU A 41 8.34 -1.59 -10.67
C LEU A 41 8.13 -2.70 -11.69
N LEU A 42 8.61 -2.49 -12.92
CA LEU A 42 8.67 -3.53 -13.94
C LEU A 42 10.02 -4.27 -13.82
N ASP A 43 9.98 -5.60 -13.82
CA ASP A 43 11.18 -6.42 -13.92
C ASP A 43 11.69 -6.50 -15.38
N ASN A 44 12.83 -7.17 -15.58
CA ASN A 44 13.44 -7.35 -16.89
C ASN A 44 12.55 -8.13 -17.88
N ARG A 45 11.54 -8.86 -17.40
CA ARG A 45 10.54 -9.57 -18.21
C ARG A 45 9.28 -8.74 -18.45
N GLY A 46 9.27 -7.47 -18.05
CA GLY A 46 8.13 -6.57 -18.15
C GLY A 46 6.98 -6.93 -17.24
N LYS A 47 7.17 -7.77 -16.21
CA LYS A 47 6.13 -8.05 -15.20
C LYS A 47 6.28 -7.11 -14.03
N VAL A 48 5.16 -6.80 -13.41
CA VAL A 48 5.14 -5.96 -12.21
C VAL A 48 5.69 -6.75 -11.03
N VAL A 49 6.55 -6.11 -10.24
CA VAL A 49 7.11 -6.62 -9.00
C VAL A 49 6.97 -5.58 -7.90
N VAL A 50 6.83 -6.06 -6.66
CA VAL A 50 6.80 -5.20 -5.47
C VAL A 50 8.24 -4.90 -5.07
N ALA A 51 8.69 -3.67 -5.31
CA ALA A 51 10.06 -3.23 -5.03
C ALA A 51 10.21 -2.65 -3.62
N ASN A 52 9.21 -1.88 -3.16
CA ASN A 52 9.26 -1.23 -1.86
C ASN A 52 7.90 -1.32 -1.14
N PRO A 53 7.58 -2.47 -0.52
CA PRO A 53 6.30 -2.66 0.14
C PRO A 53 6.09 -1.71 1.33
N LEU A 54 7.16 -1.27 1.99
CA LEU A 54 7.09 -0.41 3.18
C LEU A 54 6.62 1.01 2.88
N SER A 55 6.80 1.50 1.64
CA SER A 55 6.28 2.80 1.23
C SER A 55 4.82 2.75 0.75
N CYS A 56 4.19 1.58 0.76
CA CYS A 56 2.80 1.47 0.39
C CYS A 56 1.89 2.05 1.46
N VAL A 57 1.10 3.06 1.08
CA VAL A 57 0.07 3.68 1.91
C VAL A 57 -1.31 3.02 1.76
N GLY A 58 -1.42 1.98 0.94
CA GLY A 58 -2.68 1.24 0.74
C GLY A 58 -3.72 2.00 -0.07
N CYS A 59 -3.33 2.93 -0.95
CA CYS A 59 -4.27 3.76 -1.71
C CYS A 59 -5.17 2.97 -2.67
N GLY A 60 -4.78 1.76 -3.08
CA GLY A 60 -5.59 0.88 -3.93
C GLY A 60 -5.62 1.22 -5.42
N LYS A 61 -5.03 2.33 -5.86
CA LYS A 61 -5.03 2.75 -7.29
C LYS A 61 -4.52 1.65 -8.22
N CYS A 62 -3.47 0.93 -7.83
CA CYS A 62 -2.88 -0.14 -8.61
C CYS A 62 -3.80 -1.36 -8.80
N GLU A 63 -4.61 -1.69 -7.79
CA GLU A 63 -5.61 -2.76 -7.84
C GLU A 63 -6.80 -2.34 -8.73
N SER A 64 -7.33 -1.14 -8.52
CA SER A 64 -8.51 -0.65 -9.24
C SER A 64 -8.27 -0.31 -10.72
N HIS A 65 -7.03 -0.07 -11.13
CA HIS A 65 -6.69 0.29 -12.53
C HIS A 65 -5.92 -0.82 -13.25
N CYS A 66 -5.74 -1.98 -12.62
CA CYS A 66 -5.19 -3.14 -13.32
C CYS A 66 -6.27 -3.73 -14.23
N PRO A 67 -6.13 -3.67 -15.58
CA PRO A 67 -7.15 -4.18 -16.49
C PRO A 67 -7.32 -5.71 -16.39
N ASP A 68 -6.27 -6.41 -15.96
CA ASP A 68 -6.27 -7.87 -15.76
C ASP A 68 -6.49 -8.28 -14.30
N PHE A 69 -6.73 -7.33 -13.39
CA PHE A 69 -6.88 -7.58 -11.95
C PHE A 69 -5.73 -8.43 -11.34
N ALA A 70 -4.52 -8.23 -11.86
CA ALA A 70 -3.34 -9.00 -11.47
C ALA A 70 -2.72 -8.56 -10.13
N ILE A 71 -3.25 -7.52 -9.49
CA ILE A 71 -2.70 -6.91 -8.27
C ILE A 71 -3.80 -6.90 -7.21
N SER A 72 -3.44 -7.25 -5.97
CA SER A 72 -4.33 -7.12 -4.81
C SER A 72 -3.64 -6.37 -3.67
N VAL A 73 -4.40 -5.51 -2.98
CA VAL A 73 -3.90 -4.70 -1.86
C VAL A 73 -4.71 -5.00 -0.60
N GLU A 74 -4.08 -5.70 0.35
CA GLU A 74 -4.67 -6.01 1.65
C GLU A 74 -4.31 -4.91 2.66
N ARG A 75 -5.34 -4.30 3.25
CA ARG A 75 -5.21 -3.26 4.28
C ARG A 75 -5.58 -3.85 5.63
N SER A 76 -4.59 -4.12 6.47
CA SER A 76 -4.88 -4.57 7.84
C SER A 76 -4.82 -3.37 8.80
N VAL A 77 -5.96 -3.06 9.42
CA VAL A 77 -6.07 -2.09 10.50
C VAL A 77 -5.91 -2.85 11.80
N THR A 78 -4.77 -2.74 12.48
CA THR A 78 -4.65 -3.24 13.84
C THR A 78 -5.41 -2.30 14.76
N LYS A 79 -6.70 -2.58 14.99
CA LYS A 79 -7.53 -1.84 15.94
C LYS A 79 -6.90 -1.95 17.33
N ARG A 80 -6.32 -0.88 17.88
CA ARG A 80 -6.24 -0.75 19.35
C ARG A 80 -7.65 -0.41 19.82
N GLN A 81 -8.11 -1.21 20.76
CA GLN A 81 -9.42 -1.16 21.40
C GLN A 81 -9.93 0.26 21.64
N GLU A 82 -11.16 0.53 21.20
CA GLU A 82 -11.96 1.62 21.75
C GLU A 82 -12.57 1.12 23.06
N VAL A 83 -12.00 1.59 24.16
CA VAL A 83 -12.57 1.53 25.51
C VAL A 83 -13.87 2.33 25.50
N GLY A 84 -15.00 1.66 25.75
CA GLY A 84 -16.25 2.22 26.31
C GLY A 84 -16.89 3.42 25.61
N ALA A 85 -17.87 3.16 24.74
CA ALA A 85 -18.98 4.10 24.54
C ALA A 85 -20.11 3.73 25.51
N LYS A 86 -20.10 4.35 26.70
CA LYS A 86 -21.28 4.48 27.57
C LYS A 86 -22.24 5.47 26.94
N SER A 87 -23.51 5.13 26.83
CA SER A 87 -24.65 6.03 27.05
C SER A 87 -25.86 5.19 27.44
#